data_AF-A0A7K4NNS6-F1
#
_entry.id   AF-A0A7K4NNS6-F1
#
_cell.length_a   1.000
_cell.length_b   1.000
_cell.length_c   1.000
_cell.angle_alpha   90.00
_cell.angle_beta   90.00
_cell.angle_gamma   90.00
#
_symmetry.space_group_name_H-M   'P 1'
#
loop_
_entity.id
_entity.type
_entity.pdbx_description
1 polymer ?
#
loop_
_entity_poly.entity_id
_entity_poly.type
_entity_poly.pdbx_seq_one_letter_code
_entity_poly.pdbx_strand_id
1 'polypeptide(L)'
;MVEERKDKREEDKKIKKESALKKFLKKRSFIYLMAAVFFVVFIVPDMIAQNDVGVVVWVIPSTAPEMPPLELPVSELTDEQNTSWNIIKSYKGTDDDGFNLFDTIITQIENAYPSEKILKHNDTMLTVSVEEAARSAGHAFYEVHFTFKTYNAVHEYIWNVNIETEEIIPLNDGARKMMNIVEFYD
;
A
#
# COMPACT_ATOMS: atom_id res chain seq x y z
N MET A 1 67.23 -57.96 11.27
CA MET A 1 67.47 -57.11 10.08
C MET A 1 66.13 -56.93 9.40
N VAL A 2 65.59 -55.71 9.45
CA VAL A 2 64.33 -55.32 8.82
C VAL A 2 64.73 -54.42 7.65
N GLU A 3 64.43 -54.85 6.43
CA GLU A 3 64.54 -54.00 5.23
C GLU A 3 63.13 -53.56 4.82
N GLU A 4 62.87 -52.27 4.98
CA GLU A 4 61.74 -51.56 4.38
C GLU A 4 61.94 -51.47 2.86
N ARG A 5 60.89 -51.71 2.04
CA ARG A 5 60.73 -51.02 0.75
C ARG A 5 59.28 -50.65 0.47
N LYS A 6 59.15 -49.40 0.07
CA LYS A 6 57.99 -48.51 -0.02
C LYS A 6 56.93 -48.92 -1.03
N ASP A 7 55.70 -48.69 -0.57
CA ASP A 7 54.40 -48.71 -1.22
C ASP A 7 54.33 -47.87 -2.52
N LYS A 8 53.83 -48.46 -3.61
CA LYS A 8 53.58 -47.79 -4.90
C LYS A 8 52.07 -47.65 -5.13
N ARG A 9 51.63 -46.40 -4.96
CA ARG A 9 50.31 -45.81 -5.18
C ARG A 9 49.58 -46.34 -6.42
N GLU A 10 48.36 -46.81 -6.23
CA GLU A 10 47.36 -47.00 -7.28
C GLU A 10 46.91 -45.64 -7.85
N GLU A 11 46.99 -45.50 -9.17
CA GLU A 11 46.47 -44.34 -9.91
C GLU A 11 44.94 -44.47 -10.09
N ASP A 12 44.18 -43.88 -9.18
CA ASP A 12 42.75 -43.65 -9.32
C ASP A 12 42.46 -42.65 -10.46
N LYS A 13 42.10 -43.15 -11.64
CA LYS A 13 41.41 -42.37 -12.68
C LYS A 13 40.01 -41.98 -12.20
N LYS A 14 39.91 -40.88 -11.45
CA LYS A 14 38.62 -40.21 -11.16
C LYS A 14 38.01 -39.66 -12.44
N ILE A 15 37.14 -40.45 -13.08
CA ILE A 15 36.17 -39.96 -14.06
C ILE A 15 35.22 -39.03 -13.30
N LYS A 16 35.45 -37.71 -13.38
CA LYS A 16 34.52 -36.70 -12.86
C LYS A 16 33.20 -36.82 -13.62
N LYS A 17 32.19 -37.44 -13.01
CA LYS A 17 30.79 -37.34 -13.48
C LYS A 17 30.39 -35.86 -13.46
N GLU A 18 30.33 -35.22 -14.63
CA GLU A 18 29.57 -33.97 -14.74
C GLU A 18 28.12 -34.26 -14.38
N SER A 19 27.57 -33.47 -13.44
CA SER A 19 26.17 -33.58 -13.01
C SER A 19 25.24 -33.44 -14.21
N ALA A 20 24.26 -34.35 -14.31
CA ALA A 20 23.25 -34.35 -15.37
C ALA A 20 22.52 -32.99 -15.48
N LEU A 21 22.41 -32.26 -14.37
CA LEU A 21 21.86 -30.90 -14.31
C LEU A 21 22.68 -29.90 -15.14
N LYS A 22 24.01 -30.00 -15.12
CA LYS A 22 24.91 -29.12 -15.89
C LYS A 22 24.79 -29.38 -17.39
N LYS A 23 24.61 -30.64 -17.79
CA LYS A 23 24.29 -31.02 -19.18
C LYS A 23 22.88 -30.58 -19.59
N PHE A 24 21.92 -30.66 -18.68
CA PHE A 24 20.54 -30.22 -18.91
C PHE A 24 20.44 -28.71 -19.12
N LEU A 25 21.06 -27.93 -18.22
CA LEU A 25 21.17 -26.49 -18.33
C LEU A 25 21.83 -26.13 -19.67
N LYS A 26 22.98 -26.70 -20.01
CA LYS A 26 23.70 -26.37 -21.25
C LYS A 26 22.93 -26.68 -22.55
N LYS A 27 22.11 -27.74 -22.58
CA LYS A 27 21.43 -28.19 -23.82
C LYS A 27 20.11 -27.46 -24.10
N ARG A 28 19.46 -26.91 -23.06
CA ARG A 28 18.19 -26.18 -23.19
C ARG A 28 18.26 -24.73 -22.68
N SER A 29 19.44 -24.28 -22.23
CA SER A 29 19.69 -22.93 -21.68
C SER A 29 19.14 -21.84 -22.56
N PHE A 30 19.27 -21.99 -23.87
CA PHE A 30 18.84 -20.97 -24.83
C PHE A 30 17.31 -20.84 -24.87
N ILE A 31 16.59 -21.96 -24.82
CA ILE A 31 15.11 -21.97 -24.83
C ILE A 31 14.58 -21.42 -23.51
N TYR A 32 15.17 -21.81 -22.38
CA TYR A 32 14.77 -21.26 -21.07
C TYR A 32 15.10 -19.77 -20.93
N LEU A 33 16.23 -19.32 -21.49
CA LEU A 33 16.59 -17.90 -21.51
C LEU A 33 15.60 -17.11 -22.37
N MET A 34 15.24 -17.62 -23.56
CA MET A 34 14.22 -17.01 -24.41
C MET A 34 12.83 -17.01 -23.76
N ALA A 35 12.45 -18.08 -23.06
CA ALA A 35 11.19 -18.14 -22.31
C ALA A 35 11.17 -17.13 -21.15
N ALA A 36 12.29 -16.96 -20.43
CA ALA A 36 12.40 -15.96 -19.37
C ALA A 36 12.31 -14.53 -19.93
N VAL A 37 12.97 -14.24 -21.06
CA VAL A 37 12.86 -12.93 -21.74
C VAL A 37 11.43 -12.69 -22.21
N PHE A 38 10.74 -13.68 -22.77
CA PHE A 38 9.33 -13.58 -23.14
C PHE A 38 8.45 -13.28 -21.92
N PHE A 39 8.69 -13.95 -20.79
CA PHE A 39 7.95 -13.71 -19.55
C PHE A 39 8.15 -12.26 -19.06
N VAL A 40 9.38 -11.73 -19.09
CA VAL A 40 9.69 -10.36 -18.66
C VAL A 40 9.16 -9.28 -19.62
N VAL A 41 9.04 -9.56 -20.92
CA VAL A 41 8.61 -8.56 -21.91
C VAL A 41 7.10 -8.59 -22.16
N PHE A 42 6.45 -9.75 -22.04
CA PHE A 42 5.02 -9.89 -22.38
C PHE A 42 4.15 -10.18 -21.16
N ILE A 43 4.62 -10.93 -20.17
CA ILE A 43 3.81 -11.29 -18.99
C ILE A 43 4.01 -10.29 -17.85
N VAL A 44 5.25 -9.83 -17.59
CA VAL A 44 5.51 -8.84 -16.54
C VAL A 44 4.80 -7.51 -16.82
N PRO A 45 4.77 -6.95 -18.05
CA PRO A 45 4.00 -5.73 -18.29
C PRO A 45 2.50 -5.94 -18.15
N ASP A 46 1.98 -7.12 -18.50
CA ASP A 46 0.57 -7.47 -18.36
C ASP A 46 0.18 -7.70 -16.88
N MET A 47 1.09 -8.21 -16.05
CA MET A 47 0.93 -8.30 -14.59
C MET A 47 1.12 -6.97 -13.87
N ILE A 48 2.03 -6.09 -14.35
CA ILE A 48 2.17 -4.73 -13.82
C ILE A 48 0.95 -3.88 -14.23
N ALA A 49 0.40 -4.10 -15.42
CA ALA A 49 -0.83 -3.43 -15.88
C ALA A 49 -2.10 -3.92 -15.17
N GLN A 50 -2.10 -5.15 -14.62
CA GLN A 50 -3.20 -5.67 -13.79
C GLN A 50 -3.06 -5.36 -12.29
N ASN A 51 -1.89 -4.90 -11.86
CA ASN A 51 -1.72 -4.27 -10.55
C ASN A 51 -2.06 -2.78 -10.68
N ASP A 52 -3.28 -2.47 -11.11
CA ASP A 52 -3.88 -1.14 -11.06
C ASP A 52 -4.22 -0.77 -9.59
N VAL A 53 -3.39 -1.22 -8.65
CA VAL A 53 -3.41 -0.82 -7.26
C VAL A 53 -2.74 0.55 -7.25
N GLY A 54 -3.51 1.56 -7.64
CA GLY A 54 -3.11 2.96 -7.59
C GLY A 54 -2.92 3.37 -6.14
N VAL A 55 -1.80 2.99 -5.54
CA VAL A 55 -1.35 3.54 -4.25
C VAL A 55 -0.91 4.96 -4.52
N VAL A 56 -1.87 5.88 -4.53
CA VAL A 56 -1.58 7.30 -4.58
C VAL A 56 -1.16 7.70 -3.18
N VAL A 57 0.07 8.18 -3.01
CA VAL A 57 0.61 8.66 -1.73
C VAL A 57 0.71 10.17 -1.82
N TRP A 58 -0.25 10.90 -1.27
CA TRP A 58 -0.11 12.35 -1.14
C TRP A 58 0.74 12.71 0.08
N VAL A 59 1.66 13.66 -0.10
CA VAL A 59 2.46 14.27 0.97
C VAL A 59 2.19 15.76 0.88
N ILE A 60 1.35 16.28 1.77
CA ILE A 60 1.11 17.73 1.87
C ILE A 60 2.12 18.31 2.88
N PRO A 61 3.19 19.02 2.45
CA PRO A 61 4.03 19.78 3.36
C PRO A 61 3.27 21.03 3.81
N SER A 62 3.24 21.28 5.13
CA SER A 62 2.45 22.37 5.70
C SER A 62 2.89 23.79 5.31
N THR A 63 3.98 23.94 4.54
CA THR A 63 4.53 25.22 4.08
C THR A 63 3.65 25.91 3.03
N ALA A 64 2.54 25.30 2.63
CA ALA A 64 1.54 25.95 1.79
C ALA A 64 0.90 27.13 2.55
N PRO A 65 0.90 28.36 1.99
CA PRO A 65 0.44 29.58 2.68
C PRO A 65 -1.04 29.52 3.11
N GLU A 66 -1.81 28.65 2.47
CA GLU A 66 -3.14 28.20 2.84
C GLU A 66 -3.14 26.67 2.67
N MET A 67 -3.79 25.91 3.55
CA MET A 67 -4.03 24.49 3.27
C MET A 67 -4.75 24.47 1.92
N PRO A 68 -4.16 23.89 0.85
CA PRO A 68 -4.87 23.83 -0.42
C PRO A 68 -6.21 23.15 -0.16
N PRO A 69 -7.28 23.48 -0.91
CA PRO A 69 -8.48 22.67 -0.88
C PRO A 69 -8.05 21.21 -0.92
N LEU A 70 -8.59 20.35 -0.05
CA LEU A 70 -8.38 18.90 -0.11
C LEU A 70 -9.07 18.28 -1.36
N GLU A 71 -9.02 19.03 -2.45
CA GLU A 71 -9.15 18.57 -3.81
C GLU A 71 -7.86 17.81 -4.10
N LEU A 72 -7.90 16.50 -3.86
CA LEU A 72 -6.98 15.56 -4.50
C LEU A 72 -6.80 16.04 -5.95
N PRO A 73 -5.57 16.22 -6.46
CA PRO A 73 -5.43 16.45 -7.87
C PRO A 73 -5.97 15.20 -8.56
N VAL A 74 -7.11 15.41 -9.23
CA VAL A 74 -7.96 14.43 -9.91
C VAL A 74 -7.18 13.58 -10.94
N SER A 75 -5.93 13.92 -11.23
CA SER A 75 -5.13 13.34 -12.31
C SER A 75 -4.46 11.99 -12.02
N GLU A 76 -4.47 11.46 -10.79
CA GLU A 76 -3.78 10.19 -10.46
C GLU A 76 -4.67 9.11 -9.82
N LEU A 77 -5.90 9.45 -9.43
CA LEU A 77 -6.86 8.48 -8.88
C LEU A 77 -7.89 8.12 -9.94
N THR A 78 -8.29 6.85 -9.98
CA THR A 78 -9.43 6.44 -10.80
C THR A 78 -10.72 7.09 -10.28
N ASP A 79 -11.75 7.16 -11.13
CA ASP A 79 -13.05 7.71 -10.75
C ASP A 79 -13.64 6.99 -9.52
N GLU A 80 -13.42 5.68 -9.43
CA GLU A 80 -13.87 4.83 -8.32
C GLU A 80 -13.10 5.13 -7.03
N GLN A 81 -11.77 5.28 -7.10
CA GLN A 81 -10.97 5.67 -5.94
C GLN A 81 -11.34 7.07 -5.45
N ASN A 82 -11.51 8.04 -6.37
CA ASN A 82 -12.00 9.38 -6.04
C ASN A 82 -13.38 9.35 -5.38
N THR A 83 -14.28 8.49 -5.87
CA THR A 83 -15.61 8.30 -5.28
C THR A 83 -15.51 7.78 -3.86
N SER A 84 -14.69 6.75 -3.61
CA SER A 84 -14.51 6.20 -2.26
C SER A 84 -13.96 7.23 -1.26
N TRP A 85 -13.00 8.07 -1.68
CA TRP A 85 -12.47 9.12 -0.84
C TRP A 85 -13.50 10.23 -0.59
N ASN A 86 -14.27 10.59 -1.60
CA ASN A 86 -15.32 11.60 -1.44
C ASN A 86 -16.40 11.14 -0.46
N ILE A 87 -16.80 9.86 -0.49
CA ILE A 87 -17.71 9.26 0.50
C ILE A 87 -17.17 9.44 1.92
N ILE A 88 -15.90 9.10 2.17
CA ILE A 88 -15.27 9.30 3.49
C ILE A 88 -15.27 10.78 3.90
N LYS A 89 -14.91 11.69 2.99
CA LYS A 89 -14.86 13.11 3.28
C LYS A 89 -16.23 13.70 3.65
N SER A 90 -17.30 13.25 3.00
CA SER A 90 -18.63 13.83 3.18
C SER A 90 -19.49 13.11 4.20
N TYR A 91 -19.05 11.99 4.77
CA TYR A 91 -19.85 11.22 5.73
C TYR A 91 -20.18 12.03 6.99
N LYS A 92 -21.47 12.14 7.33
CA LYS A 92 -21.98 12.88 8.51
C LYS A 92 -22.74 11.98 9.50
N GLY A 93 -22.49 10.67 9.48
CA GLY A 93 -23.24 9.75 10.34
C GLY A 93 -24.62 9.42 9.77
N THR A 94 -25.40 8.63 10.52
CA THR A 94 -26.69 8.08 10.05
C THR A 94 -27.78 9.12 9.87
N ASP A 95 -27.67 10.24 10.57
CA ASP A 95 -28.71 11.26 10.63
C ASP A 95 -28.47 12.40 9.62
N ASP A 96 -27.32 12.37 8.91
CA ASP A 96 -26.84 13.36 7.92
C ASP A 96 -26.82 14.81 8.45
N ASP A 97 -26.74 14.96 9.77
CA ASP A 97 -26.65 16.25 10.47
C ASP A 97 -25.23 16.46 10.99
N GLY A 98 -24.80 17.71 11.11
CA GLY A 98 -23.52 18.05 11.72
C GLY A 98 -22.26 18.05 10.87
N PHE A 99 -21.13 17.87 11.55
CA PHE A 99 -19.80 17.88 10.94
C PHE A 99 -19.51 16.58 10.22
N ASN A 100 -18.88 16.67 9.05
CA ASN A 100 -18.43 15.47 8.34
C ASN A 100 -17.22 14.83 9.05
N LEU A 101 -16.97 13.57 8.73
CA LEU A 101 -15.92 12.74 9.29
C LEU A 101 -14.54 13.36 9.11
N PHE A 102 -14.27 13.96 7.95
CA PHE A 102 -12.98 14.58 7.70
C PHE A 102 -12.74 15.81 8.59
N ASP A 103 -13.71 16.73 8.64
CA ASP A 103 -13.66 17.92 9.50
C ASP A 103 -13.57 17.54 10.97
N THR A 104 -14.27 16.48 11.38
CA THR A 104 -14.18 15.92 12.73
C THR A 104 -12.76 15.45 13.05
N ILE A 105 -12.11 14.72 12.14
CA ILE A 105 -10.73 14.26 12.32
C ILE A 105 -9.78 15.46 12.44
N ILE A 106 -9.89 16.45 11.55
CA ILE A 106 -9.06 17.65 11.57
C ILE A 106 -9.26 18.42 12.89
N THR A 107 -10.50 18.61 13.32
CA THR A 107 -10.84 19.29 14.58
C THR A 107 -10.28 18.56 15.79
N GLN A 108 -10.39 17.23 15.84
CA GLN A 108 -9.84 16.42 16.94
C GLN A 108 -8.32 16.53 17.01
N ILE A 109 -7.65 16.57 15.85
CA ILE A 109 -6.21 16.77 15.77
C ILE A 109 -5.83 18.17 16.24
N GLU A 110 -6.49 19.23 15.77
CA GLU A 110 -6.18 20.60 16.24
C GLU A 110 -6.41 20.76 17.75
N ASN A 111 -7.48 20.17 18.28
CA ASN A 111 -7.77 20.18 19.71
C ASN A 111 -6.73 19.43 20.57
N ALA A 112 -6.01 18.47 19.99
CA ALA A 112 -4.90 17.81 20.67
C ALA A 112 -3.65 18.70 20.78
N TYR A 113 -3.55 19.77 19.98
CA TYR A 113 -2.43 20.72 19.96
C TYR A 113 -2.94 22.19 20.11
N PRO A 114 -3.64 22.54 21.20
CA PRO A 114 -4.37 23.80 21.30
C PRO A 114 -3.48 25.06 21.28
N SER A 115 -2.19 24.92 21.61
CA SER A 115 -1.21 26.01 21.61
C SER A 115 -0.42 26.13 20.30
N GLU A 116 -0.65 25.25 19.33
CA GLU A 116 0.15 25.16 18.11
C GLU A 116 -0.75 25.16 16.88
N LYS A 117 -0.25 25.73 15.77
CA LYS A 117 -0.92 25.60 14.47
C LYS A 117 -0.44 24.31 13.80
N ILE A 118 -0.84 23.16 14.34
CA ILE A 118 -0.29 21.85 13.94
C ILE A 118 -0.46 21.57 12.44
N LEU A 119 -1.58 21.98 11.84
CA LEU A 119 -1.82 21.87 10.40
C LEU A 119 -0.87 22.73 9.54
N LYS A 120 -0.21 23.73 10.13
CA LYS A 120 0.76 24.63 9.49
C LYS A 120 2.20 24.37 9.93
N HIS A 121 2.45 23.29 10.67
CA HIS A 121 3.79 22.94 11.14
C HIS A 121 4.56 22.13 10.08
N ASN A 122 5.79 22.51 9.74
CA ASN A 122 6.52 21.95 8.58
C ASN A 122 6.69 20.43 8.61
N ASP A 123 6.75 19.84 9.81
CA ASP A 123 6.86 18.39 10.01
C ASP A 123 5.51 17.66 10.01
N THR A 124 4.42 18.38 9.77
CA THR A 124 3.09 17.81 9.60
C THR A 124 2.89 17.36 8.17
N MET A 125 2.44 16.12 8.02
CA MET A 125 2.21 15.47 6.74
C MET A 125 0.88 14.72 6.77
N LEU A 126 0.04 14.99 5.76
CA LEU A 126 -1.21 14.28 5.52
C LEU A 126 -1.02 13.38 4.31
N THR A 127 -1.40 12.12 4.45
CA THR A 127 -1.32 11.12 3.41
C THR A 127 -2.64 10.38 3.29
N VAL A 128 -3.15 10.31 2.06
CA VAL A 128 -4.31 9.49 1.69
C VAL A 128 -3.81 8.51 0.64
N SER A 129 -4.11 7.23 0.81
CA SER A 129 -4.00 6.19 -0.22
C SER A 129 -5.30 5.41 -0.31
N VAL A 130 -5.66 5.01 -1.52
CA VAL A 130 -6.91 4.30 -1.79
C VAL A 130 -6.61 3.11 -2.67
N GLU A 131 -6.97 1.92 -2.23
CA GLU A 131 -6.69 0.67 -2.95
C GLU A 131 -7.98 -0.13 -3.12
N GLU A 132 -8.12 -0.86 -4.23
CA GLU A 132 -9.22 -1.82 -4.35
C GLU A 132 -8.97 -2.98 -3.38
N ALA A 133 -9.84 -3.17 -2.39
CA ALA A 133 -9.66 -4.16 -1.35
C ALA A 133 -10.19 -5.54 -1.77
N ALA A 134 -11.43 -5.58 -2.28
CA ALA A 134 -12.10 -6.79 -2.71
C ALA A 134 -13.34 -6.47 -3.56
N ARG A 135 -13.66 -7.35 -4.50
CA ARG A 135 -14.98 -7.40 -5.16
C ARG A 135 -15.80 -8.54 -4.58
N SER A 136 -16.98 -8.22 -4.04
CA SER A 136 -17.92 -9.21 -3.51
C SER A 136 -19.29 -9.00 -4.12
N ALA A 137 -19.87 -10.07 -4.69
CA ALA A 137 -21.19 -10.05 -5.34
C ALA A 137 -21.37 -8.97 -6.44
N GLY A 138 -20.27 -8.49 -7.03
CA GLY A 138 -20.29 -7.42 -8.04
C GLY A 138 -20.02 -6.02 -7.48
N HIS A 139 -20.08 -5.84 -6.17
CA HIS A 139 -19.78 -4.57 -5.51
C HIS A 139 -18.27 -4.44 -5.24
N ALA A 140 -17.70 -3.30 -5.61
CA ALA A 140 -16.30 -2.97 -5.36
C ALA A 140 -16.13 -2.28 -3.99
N PHE A 141 -15.26 -2.84 -3.16
CA PHE A 141 -14.81 -2.21 -1.93
C PHE A 141 -13.43 -1.60 -2.13
N TYR A 142 -13.26 -0.37 -1.65
CA TYR A 142 -11.99 0.34 -1.64
C TYR A 142 -11.52 0.54 -0.20
N GLU A 143 -10.28 0.17 0.06
CA GLU A 143 -9.60 0.44 1.32
C GLU A 143 -9.00 1.85 1.25
N VAL A 144 -9.49 2.75 2.09
CA VAL A 144 -9.01 4.12 2.23
C VAL A 144 -8.13 4.19 3.46
N HIS A 145 -6.86 4.49 3.25
CA HIS A 145 -5.85 4.75 4.27
C HIS A 145 -5.62 6.24 4.38
N PHE A 146 -6.00 6.83 5.50
CA PHE A 146 -5.66 8.19 5.88
C PHE A 146 -4.65 8.19 7.01
N THR A 147 -3.52 8.85 6.81
CA THR A 147 -2.46 9.01 7.81
C THR A 147 -2.20 10.47 8.06
N PHE A 148 -2.20 10.85 9.32
CA PHE A 148 -1.80 12.17 9.79
C PHE A 148 -0.56 12.05 10.66
N LYS A 149 0.57 12.54 10.16
CA LYS A 149 1.86 12.51 10.85
C LYS A 149 2.21 13.92 11.32
N THR A 150 2.65 14.03 12.57
CA THR A 150 3.23 15.23 13.16
C THR A 150 4.72 15.00 13.50
N TYR A 151 5.35 15.97 14.17
CA TYR A 151 6.70 15.85 14.68
C TYR A 151 6.86 14.79 15.78
N ASN A 152 5.77 14.39 16.47
CA ASN A 152 5.81 13.50 17.63
C ASN A 152 4.82 12.32 17.58
N ALA A 153 3.89 12.29 16.62
CA ALA A 153 2.87 11.26 16.54
C ALA A 153 2.52 10.90 15.09
N VAL A 154 2.00 9.68 14.91
CA VAL A 154 1.38 9.22 13.66
C VAL A 154 0.00 8.71 14.02
N HIS A 155 -1.01 9.23 13.35
CA HIS A 155 -2.40 8.82 13.48
C HIS A 155 -2.85 8.18 12.18
N GLU A 156 -3.30 6.94 12.24
CA GLU A 156 -3.75 6.17 11.09
C GLU A 156 -5.26 5.93 11.21
N TYR A 157 -5.95 6.01 10.08
CA TYR A 157 -7.37 5.78 9.97
C TYR A 157 -7.61 4.98 8.69
N ILE A 158 -8.22 3.81 8.86
CA ILE A 158 -8.38 2.85 7.78
C ILE A 158 -9.85 2.48 7.68
N TRP A 159 -10.42 2.60 6.49
CA TRP A 159 -11.79 2.22 6.19
C TRP A 159 -11.90 1.37 4.93
N ASN A 160 -12.84 0.43 4.92
CA ASN A 160 -13.35 -0.15 3.69
C ASN A 160 -14.63 0.59 3.28
N VAL A 161 -14.69 1.01 2.02
CA VAL A 161 -15.79 1.80 1.47
C VAL A 161 -16.39 1.04 0.30
N ASN A 162 -17.69 0.79 0.37
CA ASN A 162 -18.45 0.32 -0.78
C ASN A 162 -18.95 1.52 -1.59
N ILE A 163 -18.43 1.71 -2.79
CA ILE A 163 -18.75 2.91 -3.60
C ILE A 163 -20.19 2.93 -4.14
N GLU A 164 -20.89 1.79 -4.14
CA GLU A 164 -22.26 1.69 -4.65
C GLU A 164 -23.31 1.88 -3.55
N THR A 165 -23.03 1.35 -2.35
CA THR A 165 -23.95 1.44 -1.20
C THR A 165 -23.59 2.57 -0.24
N GLU A 166 -22.43 3.20 -0.44
CA GLU A 166 -21.84 4.20 0.45
C GLU A 166 -21.58 3.69 1.87
N GLU A 167 -21.59 2.35 2.07
CA GLU A 167 -21.26 1.73 3.34
C GLU A 167 -19.78 1.93 3.68
N ILE A 168 -19.52 2.38 4.91
CA ILE A 168 -18.17 2.63 5.45
C ILE A 168 -17.92 1.69 6.63
N ILE A 169 -16.85 0.90 6.56
CA ILE A 169 -16.48 -0.08 7.59
C ILE A 169 -15.12 0.32 8.17
N PRO A 170 -15.02 0.70 9.46
CA PRO A 170 -13.75 1.05 10.08
C PRO A 170 -12.92 -0.20 10.36
N LEU A 171 -11.67 -0.21 9.86
CA LEU A 171 -10.74 -1.34 9.98
C LEU A 171 -9.75 -1.17 11.14
N ASN A 172 -9.60 0.02 11.70
CA ASN A 172 -8.76 0.27 12.87
C ASN A 172 -9.45 1.12 13.95
N ASP A 173 -8.85 1.19 15.14
CA ASP A 173 -9.43 1.88 16.30
C ASP A 173 -9.53 3.40 16.08
N GLY A 174 -8.58 3.99 15.36
CA GLY A 174 -8.62 5.41 14.97
C GLY A 174 -9.87 5.71 14.16
N ALA A 175 -10.10 4.97 13.08
CA ALA A 175 -11.27 5.09 12.22
C ALA A 175 -12.58 4.88 13.00
N ARG A 176 -12.65 3.83 13.82
CA ARG A 176 -13.82 3.50 14.62
C ARG A 176 -14.16 4.62 15.61
N LYS A 177 -13.15 5.18 16.27
CA LYS A 177 -13.35 6.29 17.22
C LYS A 177 -13.93 7.51 16.51
N MET A 178 -13.44 7.84 15.32
CA MET A 178 -13.90 9.01 14.58
C MET A 178 -15.31 8.84 14.04
N MET A 179 -15.67 7.65 13.52
CA MET A 179 -17.05 7.35 13.14
C MET A 179 -18.01 7.44 14.33
N ASN A 180 -17.63 6.91 15.49
CA ASN A 180 -18.46 7.02 16.69
C ASN A 180 -18.68 8.48 17.12
N ILE A 181 -17.69 9.38 16.92
CA ILE A 181 -17.86 10.80 17.24
C ILE A 181 -18.93 11.40 16.35
N VAL A 182 -18.83 11.17 15.04
CA VAL A 182 -19.79 11.68 14.06
C VAL A 182 -21.19 11.09 14.29
N GLU A 183 -21.30 9.83 14.69
CA GLU A 183 -22.60 9.17 14.87
C GLU A 183 -23.32 9.52 16.18
N PHE A 184 -22.59 9.86 17.24
CA PHE A 184 -23.18 9.91 18.60
C PHE A 184 -22.87 11.17 19.41
N TYR A 185 -21.99 12.05 18.95
CA TYR A 185 -21.46 13.16 19.76
C TYR A 185 -21.58 14.53 19.09
N ASP A 186 -22.43 14.65 18.07
CA ASP A 186 -22.72 15.91 17.39
C ASP A 186 -23.53 16.89 18.26
#